data_AF-A0A3N0WX31-F1
#
_entry.id   AF-A0A3N0WX31-F1
#
_cell.length_a   1.000
_cell.length_b   1.000
_cell.length_c   1.000
_cell.angle_alpha   90.00
_cell.angle_beta   90.00
_cell.angle_gamma   90.00
#
_symmetry.space_group_name_H-M   'P 1'
#
loop_
_entity.id
_entity.type
_entity.pdbx_description
1 polymer ?
#
loop_
_entity_poly.entity_id
_entity_poly.type
_entity_poly.pdbx_seq_one_letter_code
_entity_poly.pdbx_strand_id
1 'polypeptide(L)'
;MAELLLQLVWLFVLAIPIACIAWTVTHEEIFREPREFCVEKSKNSDTILKRKFFYLFTCEYCFSHYVTAIFLIITKYQLLFEDWRGYLISFFALVLVANLYMTLFGLLRQNLKAEKIEAKLKDNEWREVKEEKNL
;
A
#
# COMPACT_ATOMS: atom_id res chain seq x y z
N MET A 1 -3.83 -12.19 -29.44
CA MET A 1 -4.80 -11.78 -28.40
C MET A 1 -4.59 -12.50 -27.07
N ALA A 2 -4.47 -13.83 -27.06
CA ALA A 2 -4.27 -14.60 -25.82
C ALA A 2 -3.02 -14.19 -25.02
N GLU A 3 -1.89 -13.91 -25.70
CA GLU A 3 -0.64 -13.51 -25.05
C GLU A 3 -0.72 -12.13 -24.38
N LEU A 4 -1.34 -11.16 -25.04
CA LEU A 4 -1.53 -9.82 -24.45
C LEU A 4 -2.47 -9.88 -23.24
N LEU A 5 -3.55 -10.68 -23.33
CA LEU A 5 -4.44 -10.89 -22.19
C LEU A 5 -3.67 -11.51 -21.03
N LEU A 6 -2.82 -12.51 -21.29
CA LEU A 6 -1.98 -13.11 -20.26
C LEU A 6 -1.07 -12.08 -19.61
N GLN A 7 -0.35 -11.26 -20.40
CA GLN A 7 0.50 -10.18 -19.87
C GLN A 7 -0.31 -9.24 -18.95
N LEU A 8 -1.50 -8.80 -19.39
CA LEU A 8 -2.36 -7.95 -18.56
C LEU A 8 -2.85 -8.65 -17.29
N VAL A 9 -3.19 -9.94 -17.35
CA VAL A 9 -3.55 -10.71 -16.14
C VAL A 9 -2.36 -10.76 -15.18
N TRP A 10 -1.15 -11.04 -15.67
CA TRP A 10 0.06 -11.03 -14.85
C TRP A 10 0.34 -9.66 -14.24
N LEU A 11 0.08 -8.57 -14.95
CA LEU A 11 0.19 -7.21 -14.41
C LEU A 11 -0.63 -7.04 -13.13
N PHE A 12 -1.91 -7.42 -13.17
CA PHE A 12 -2.79 -7.31 -12.00
C PHE A 12 -2.42 -8.31 -10.91
N VAL A 13 -2.10 -9.56 -11.27
CA VAL A 13 -1.74 -10.60 -10.29
C VAL A 13 -0.43 -10.26 -9.56
N LEU A 14 0.60 -9.78 -10.27
CA LEU A 14 1.88 -9.39 -9.67
C LEU A 14 1.78 -8.11 -8.84
N ALA A 15 0.85 -7.20 -9.17
CA ALA A 15 0.63 -6.00 -8.38
C ALA A 15 0.04 -6.29 -6.98
N ILE A 16 -0.65 -7.42 -6.79
CA ILE A 16 -1.22 -7.81 -5.48
C ILE A 16 -0.14 -8.01 -4.41
N PRO A 17 0.87 -8.89 -4.58
CA PRO A 17 1.91 -9.05 -3.57
C PRO A 17 2.76 -7.78 -3.38
N ILE A 18 2.97 -7.00 -4.45
CA ILE A 18 3.66 -5.70 -4.36
C ILE A 18 2.90 -4.75 -3.43
N ALA A 19 1.59 -4.60 -3.63
CA ALA A 19 0.72 -3.78 -2.79
C ALA A 19 0.67 -4.30 -1.35
N CYS A 20 0.56 -5.61 -1.15
CA CYS A 20 0.50 -6.23 0.17
C CYS A 20 1.79 -5.98 0.96
N ILE A 21 2.96 -6.22 0.36
CA ILE A 21 4.26 -5.99 1.01
C ILE A 21 4.44 -4.50 1.28
N ALA A 22 4.15 -3.63 0.31
CA ALA A 22 4.31 -2.20 0.48
C ALA A 22 3.39 -1.65 1.57
N TRP A 23 2.11 -2.00 1.57
CA TRP A 23 1.18 -1.64 2.63
C TRP A 23 1.63 -2.17 4.00
N THR A 24 2.00 -3.44 4.09
CA THR A 24 2.41 -4.07 5.35
C THR A 24 3.59 -3.33 5.96
N VAL A 25 4.62 -3.09 5.16
CA VAL A 25 5.81 -2.37 5.63
C VAL A 25 5.48 -0.92 5.95
N THR A 26 4.56 -0.27 5.23
CA THR A 26 4.29 1.18 5.36
C THR A 26 3.16 1.58 6.33
N HIS A 27 2.26 0.66 6.67
CA HIS A 27 1.04 0.96 7.44
C HIS A 27 0.80 0.06 8.65
N GLU A 28 1.34 -1.16 8.68
CA GLU A 28 1.09 -2.06 9.82
C GLU A 28 1.90 -1.68 11.06
N GLU A 29 1.30 -1.86 12.23
CA GLU A 29 1.85 -1.45 13.53
C GLU A 29 3.12 -2.21 13.90
N ILE A 30 3.28 -3.45 13.41
CA ILE A 30 4.48 -4.26 13.61
C ILE A 30 5.74 -3.52 13.11
N PHE A 31 5.61 -2.69 12.08
CA PHE A 31 6.71 -1.90 11.51
C PHE A 31 6.75 -0.47 12.04
N ARG A 32 5.99 -0.13 13.08
CA ARG A 32 5.90 1.23 13.62
C ARG A 32 7.24 1.72 14.17
N GLU A 33 7.91 0.95 15.02
CA GLU A 33 9.22 1.33 15.58
C GLU A 33 10.29 1.56 14.48
N PRO A 34 10.50 0.62 13.52
CA PRO A 34 11.37 0.88 12.37
C PRO A 34 10.98 2.11 11.56
N ARG A 35 9.67 2.32 11.36
CA ARG A 35 9.15 3.47 10.59
C ARG A 35 9.43 4.78 11.30
N GLU A 36 9.15 4.87 12.60
CA GLU A 36 9.38 6.08 13.40
C GLU A 36 10.87 6.44 13.40
N PHE A 37 11.75 5.44 13.54
CA PHE A 37 13.20 5.63 13.35
C PHE A 37 13.55 6.19 11.97
N CYS A 38 12.96 5.63 10.90
CA CYS A 38 13.16 6.12 9.54
C CYS A 38 12.61 7.54 9.36
N VAL A 39 11.45 7.87 9.92
CA VAL A 39 10.86 9.22 9.87
C VAL A 39 11.79 10.22 10.53
N GLU A 40 12.29 9.92 11.72
CA GLU A 40 13.20 10.79 12.45
C GLU A 40 14.50 11.03 11.65
N LYS A 41 15.10 9.95 11.13
CA LYS A 41 16.29 10.08 10.27
C LYS A 41 16.00 10.80 8.95
N SER A 42 14.81 10.67 8.37
CA SER A 42 14.43 11.38 7.14
C SER A 42 14.35 12.91 7.34
N LYS A 43 14.06 13.36 8.57
CA LYS A 43 13.95 14.78 8.94
C LYS A 43 15.27 15.36 9.44
N ASN A 44 16.00 14.60 10.25
CA ASN A 44 17.13 15.10 11.05
C ASN A 44 18.52 14.69 10.51
N SER A 45 18.63 13.98 9.38
CA SER A 45 19.94 13.60 8.83
C SER A 45 20.65 14.76 8.13
N ASP A 46 21.98 14.78 8.27
CA ASP A 46 22.87 15.84 7.77
C ASP A 46 22.95 15.92 6.23
N THR A 47 22.57 14.86 5.52
CA THR A 47 22.67 14.79 4.06
C THR A 47 21.35 14.45 3.37
N ILE A 48 21.09 15.10 2.23
CA ILE A 48 19.87 14.93 1.42
C ILE A 48 19.67 13.47 0.97
N LEU A 49 20.76 12.76 0.66
CA LEU A 49 20.70 11.35 0.25
C LEU A 49 20.22 10.45 1.38
N LYS A 50 20.75 10.61 2.60
CA LYS A 50 20.27 9.87 3.78
C LYS A 50 18.79 10.16 4.03
N ARG A 51 18.41 11.45 3.95
CA ARG A 51 17.01 11.86 4.14
C ARG A 51 16.07 11.17 3.15
N LYS A 52 16.41 11.15 1.85
CA LYS A 52 15.61 10.48 0.82
C LYS A 52 15.59 8.96 0.95
N PHE A 53 16.71 8.35 1.34
CA PHE A 53 16.80 6.91 1.59
C PHE A 53 15.85 6.47 2.71
N PHE A 54 15.86 7.17 3.85
CA PHE A 54 14.96 6.84 4.95
C PHE A 54 13.49 7.20 4.63
N TYR A 55 13.25 8.29 3.90
CA TYR A 55 11.92 8.66 3.44
C TYR A 55 11.25 7.56 2.59
N LEU A 56 12.06 6.80 1.86
CA LEU A 56 11.60 5.67 1.05
C LEU A 56 10.77 4.64 1.85
N PHE A 57 11.20 4.31 3.07
CA PHE A 57 10.55 3.33 3.93
C PHE A 57 9.31 3.88 4.64
N THR A 58 9.04 5.18 4.48
CA THR A 58 7.91 5.89 5.11
C THR A 58 6.78 6.20 4.12
N CYS A 59 7.01 6.00 2.83
CA CYS A 59 6.07 6.30 1.77
C CYS A 59 5.74 5.02 0.98
N GLU A 60 4.46 4.62 0.95
CA GLU A 60 4.00 3.41 0.26
C GLU A 60 4.29 3.45 -1.24
N TYR A 61 4.09 4.61 -1.87
CA TYR A 61 4.40 4.81 -3.28
C TYR A 61 5.89 4.60 -3.53
N CYS A 62 6.77 5.26 -2.76
CA CYS A 62 8.21 5.14 -2.92
C CYS A 62 8.69 3.70 -2.68
N PHE A 63 8.22 3.06 -1.61
CA PHE A 63 8.62 1.70 -1.28
C PHE A 63 8.15 0.68 -2.34
N SER A 64 6.96 0.88 -2.92
CA SER A 64 6.43 0.00 -3.97
C SER A 64 7.32 -0.07 -5.22
N HIS A 65 8.14 0.95 -5.52
CA HIS A 65 9.12 0.91 -6.61
C HIS A 65 10.20 -0.15 -6.36
N TYR A 66 10.65 -0.28 -5.12
CA TYR A 66 11.72 -1.21 -4.75
C TYR A 66 11.21 -2.64 -4.76
N VAL A 67 10.01 -2.84 -4.20
CA VAL A 67 9.33 -4.13 -4.26
C VAL A 67 9.08 -4.53 -5.73
N THR A 68 8.62 -3.60 -6.56
CA THR A 68 8.42 -3.86 -8.00
C THR A 68 9.72 -4.23 -8.70
N ALA A 69 10.82 -3.50 -8.46
CA ALA A 69 12.13 -3.82 -9.04
C ALA A 69 12.57 -5.25 -8.68
N ILE A 70 12.43 -5.63 -7.41
CA ILE A 70 12.75 -6.99 -6.94
C ILE A 70 11.88 -8.03 -7.68
N PHE A 71 10.56 -7.80 -7.77
CA PHE A 71 9.65 -8.71 -8.46
C PHE A 71 9.95 -8.83 -9.95
N LEU A 72 10.33 -7.75 -10.63
CA LEU A 72 10.73 -7.79 -12.04
C LEU A 72 12.02 -8.59 -12.24
N ILE A 73 12.99 -8.46 -11.34
CA ILE A 73 14.25 -9.24 -11.39
C ILE A 73 13.97 -10.74 -11.21
N ILE A 74 13.08 -11.10 -10.28
CA ILE A 74 12.74 -12.50 -9.97
C ILE A 74 11.89 -13.12 -11.08
N THR A 75 10.84 -12.42 -11.51
CA THR A 75 9.84 -12.97 -12.44
C THR A 75 10.23 -12.79 -13.91
N LYS A 76 11.18 -11.89 -14.20
CA LYS A 76 11.55 -11.47 -15.56
C LYS A 76 10.35 -11.02 -16.40
N TYR A 77 9.33 -10.49 -15.72
CA TYR A 77 8.09 -10.05 -16.36
C TYR A 77 8.35 -8.83 -17.25
N GLN A 78 7.79 -8.85 -18.45
CA GLN A 78 7.87 -7.79 -19.45
C GLN A 78 6.47 -7.50 -19.99
N LEU A 79 6.21 -6.24 -20.32
CA LEU A 79 4.90 -5.80 -20.83
C LEU A 79 5.09 -5.11 -22.19
N LEU A 80 4.28 -5.51 -23.18
CA LEU A 80 4.26 -5.04 -24.57
C LEU A 80 5.50 -5.36 -25.42
N PHE A 81 6.71 -5.20 -24.87
CA PHE A 81 7.97 -5.45 -25.59
C PHE A 81 8.79 -6.53 -24.88
N GLU A 82 9.50 -7.35 -25.64
CA GLU A 82 10.38 -8.41 -25.12
C GLU A 82 11.81 -7.93 -24.83
N ASP A 83 12.09 -6.63 -25.01
CA ASP A 83 13.39 -6.03 -24.73
C ASP A 83 13.38 -5.23 -23.42
N TRP A 84 14.44 -4.46 -23.19
CA TRP A 84 14.57 -3.61 -22.00
C TRP A 84 13.41 -2.61 -21.82
N ARG A 85 12.72 -2.24 -22.92
CA ARG A 85 11.57 -1.32 -22.88
C ARG A 85 10.39 -1.97 -22.16
N GLY A 86 10.21 -3.29 -22.30
CA GLY A 86 9.17 -4.03 -21.62
C GLY A 86 9.32 -4.03 -20.10
N TYR A 87 10.57 -4.06 -19.61
CA TYR A 87 10.86 -3.88 -18.19
C TYR A 87 10.52 -2.48 -17.70
N LEU A 88 10.82 -1.45 -18.50
CA LEU A 88 10.49 -0.06 -18.16
C LEU A 88 8.97 0.15 -18.05
N ILE A 89 8.21 -0.36 -19.03
CA ILE A 89 6.74 -0.23 -19.04
C ILE A 89 6.12 -1.03 -17.90
N SER A 90 6.52 -2.29 -17.73
CA SER A 90 6.00 -3.14 -16.66
C SER A 90 6.29 -2.57 -15.27
N PHE A 91 7.46 -1.96 -15.07
CA PHE A 91 7.82 -1.31 -13.81
C PHE A 91 6.81 -0.24 -13.39
N PHE A 92 6.58 0.76 -14.25
CA PHE A 92 5.64 1.83 -13.93
C PHE A 92 4.19 1.35 -13.87
N ALA A 93 3.82 0.40 -14.74
CA ALA A 93 2.47 -0.18 -14.72
C ALA A 93 2.20 -0.94 -13.42
N LEU A 94 3.14 -1.79 -12.96
CA LEU A 94 3.01 -2.53 -11.71
C LEU A 94 2.92 -1.60 -10.51
N VAL A 95 3.78 -0.58 -10.44
CA VAL A 95 3.74 0.44 -9.38
C VAL A 95 2.37 1.11 -9.36
N LEU A 96 1.84 1.54 -10.50
CA LEU A 96 0.53 2.21 -10.57
C LEU A 96 -0.59 1.29 -10.07
N VAL A 97 -0.67 0.06 -10.57
CA VAL A 97 -1.73 -0.89 -10.19
C VAL A 97 -1.61 -1.26 -8.70
N ALA A 98 -0.39 -1.45 -8.20
CA ALA A 98 -0.18 -1.73 -6.77
C ALA A 98 -0.65 -0.55 -5.89
N ASN A 99 -0.38 0.70 -6.29
CA ASN A 99 -0.83 1.88 -5.55
C ASN A 99 -2.36 2.06 -5.63
N LEU A 100 -2.98 1.69 -6.75
CA LEU A 100 -4.43 1.64 -6.85
C LEU A 100 -5.02 0.63 -5.87
N TYR A 101 -4.42 -0.56 -5.72
CA TYR A 101 -4.84 -1.53 -4.70
C TYR A 101 -4.65 -1.02 -3.27
N MET A 102 -3.51 -0.40 -2.97
CA MET A 102 -3.27 0.20 -1.64
C MET A 102 -4.28 1.29 -1.32
N THR A 103 -4.56 2.19 -2.27
CA THR A 103 -5.56 3.25 -2.11
C THR A 103 -6.95 2.67 -1.87
N LEU A 104 -7.37 1.68 -2.67
CA LEU A 104 -8.66 1.00 -2.50
C LEU A 104 -8.76 0.34 -1.12
N PHE A 105 -7.71 -0.34 -0.69
CA PHE A 105 -7.66 -0.99 0.62
C PHE A 105 -7.72 0.02 1.77
N GLY A 106 -7.03 1.16 1.63
CA GLY A 106 -7.09 2.27 2.57
C GLY A 106 -8.50 2.84 2.71
N LEU A 107 -9.18 3.12 1.60
CA LEU A 107 -10.56 3.59 1.58
C LEU A 107 -11.50 2.58 2.24
N LEU A 108 -11.36 1.29 1.93
CA LEU A 108 -12.18 0.24 2.53
C LEU A 108 -11.99 0.20 4.06
N ARG A 109 -10.75 0.22 4.53
CA ARG A 109 -10.44 0.23 5.98
C ARG A 109 -10.99 1.48 6.68
N GLN A 110 -10.95 2.64 6.05
CA GLN A 110 -11.49 3.89 6.61
C GLN A 110 -13.01 3.82 6.75
N ASN A 111 -13.72 3.37 5.71
CA ASN A 111 -15.17 3.22 5.76
C ASN A 111 -15.61 2.22 6.84
N LEU A 112 -14.95 1.06 6.92
CA LEU A 112 -15.22 0.07 7.97
C LEU A 112 -15.00 0.61 9.40
N LYS A 113 -14.02 1.50 9.59
CA LYS A 113 -13.80 2.17 10.89
C LYS A 113 -14.92 3.17 11.19
N ALA A 114 -15.36 3.94 10.20
CA ALA A 114 -16.46 4.89 10.35
C ALA A 114 -17.76 4.19 10.72
N GLU A 115 -18.12 3.12 10.01
CA GLU A 115 -19.31 2.31 10.29
C GLU A 115 -19.29 1.72 11.71
N LYS A 116 -18.13 1.23 12.17
CA LYS A 116 -17.97 0.71 13.54
C LYS A 116 -18.16 1.79 14.61
N ILE A 117 -17.72 3.03 14.34
CA ILE A 117 -17.89 4.14 15.28
C ILE A 117 -19.37 4.54 15.34
N GLU A 118 -20.04 4.64 14.19
CA GLU A 118 -21.46 4.96 14.10
C GLU A 118 -22.32 3.90 14.81
N ALA A 119 -22.03 2.62 14.62
CA ALA A 119 -22.72 1.53 15.30
C ALA A 119 -22.57 1.62 16.83
N LYS A 120 -21.37 1.95 17.33
CA LYS A 120 -21.13 2.13 18.78
C LYS A 120 -21.87 3.33 19.36
N LEU A 121 -21.94 4.44 18.63
CA LEU A 121 -22.66 5.63 19.07
C LEU A 121 -24.16 5.32 19.20
N LYS A 122 -24.75 4.68 18.18
CA LYS A 122 -26.14 4.22 18.25
C LYS A 122 -26.36 3.27 19.41
N ASP A 123 -25.50 2.26 19.61
CA ASP A 123 -25.62 1.33 20.73
C ASP A 123 -25.60 2.03 22.10
N ASN A 124 -24.78 3.08 22.25
CA ASN A 124 -24.74 3.88 23.49
C ASN A 124 -26.01 4.71 23.67
N GLU A 125 -26.47 5.40 22.62
CA GLU A 125 -27.74 6.16 22.64
C GLU A 125 -28.93 5.24 23.00
N TRP A 126 -28.98 4.03 22.44
CA TRP A 126 -30.00 3.03 22.76
C TRP A 126 -29.94 2.54 24.22
N ARG A 127 -28.74 2.48 24.82
CA ARG A 127 -28.57 2.12 26.24
C ARG A 127 -29.07 3.24 27.15
N GLU A 128 -28.70 4.48 26.88
CA GLU A 128 -29.17 5.65 27.64
C GLU A 128 -30.70 5.75 27.62
N VAL A 129 -31.34 5.61 26.45
CA VAL A 129 -32.81 5.62 26.34
C VAL A 129 -33.47 4.44 27.09
N LYS A 130 -32.83 3.28 27.16
CA LYS A 130 -33.34 2.13 27.94
C LYS A 130 -33.21 2.36 29.45
N GLU A 131 -32.13 2.99 29.90
CA GLU A 131 -31.95 3.33 31.31
C GLU A 131 -32.97 4.39 31.74
N GLU A 132 -33.22 5.42 30.92
CA GLU A 132 -34.25 6.43 31.19
C GLU A 132 -35.68 5.85 31.25
N LYS A 133 -36.00 4.85 30.41
CA LYS A 133 -37.34 4.22 30.40
C LYS A 133 -37.57 3.18 31.50
N ASN A 134 -36.51 2.69 32.13
CA ASN A 134 -36.59 1.72 33.23
C ASN A 134 -36.49 2.38 34.62
N LEU A 135 -36.35 3.71 34.67
CA LEU A 135 -36.50 4.58 35.84
C LEU A 135 -37.91 5.19 35.88
#